data_AF-A0A4P0XYN6-F1
#
_entry.id   AF-A0A4P0XYN6-F1
#
_cell.length_a   1.000
_cell.length_b   1.000
_cell.length_c   1.000
_cell.angle_alpha   90.00
_cell.angle_beta   90.00
_cell.angle_gamma   90.00
#
_symmetry.space_group_name_H-M   'P 1'
#
loop_
_entity.id
_entity.type
_entity.pdbx_description
1 polymer ?
#
loop_
_entity_poly.entity_id
_entity_poly.type
_entity_poly.pdbx_seq_one_letter_code
_entity_poly.pdbx_strand_id
1 'polypeptide(L)' 'MKRDKYLCQNCRRDGIATKASSVDHIIPKAHGGTDDDFNLESLCWTCHSKENSNRENPMKSFKLNTLMAF' A
#
# COMPACT_ATOMS: atom_id res chain seq x y z
N MET A 1 -1.80 4.97 10.10
CA MET A 1 -2.74 6.11 9.98
C MET A 1 -2.10 7.49 10.14
N LYS A 2 -1.58 7.90 11.31
CA LYS A 2 -0.98 9.25 11.49
C LYS A 2 0.16 9.54 10.51
N ARG A 3 1.09 8.59 10.34
CA ARG A 3 2.20 8.63 9.35
C ARG A 3 1.70 8.96 7.93
N ASP A 4 0.59 8.35 7.56
CA ASP A 4 -0.04 8.45 6.25
C ASP A 4 -0.96 9.66 6.09
N LYS A 5 -1.02 10.53 7.10
CA LYS A 5 -1.94 11.67 7.16
C LYS A 5 -3.40 11.27 6.95
N TYR A 6 -3.76 10.05 7.37
CA TYR A 6 -5.09 9.46 7.17
C TYR A 6 -5.49 9.33 5.69
N LEU A 7 -4.52 9.29 4.77
CA LEU A 7 -4.76 9.12 3.34
C LEU A 7 -4.43 7.70 2.88
N CYS A 8 -5.17 7.24 1.88
CA CYS A 8 -4.90 6.00 1.18
C CYS A 8 -3.58 6.12 0.41
N GLN A 9 -2.60 5.26 0.71
CA GLN A 9 -1.29 5.32 0.07
C GLN A 9 -1.31 4.88 -1.40
N ASN A 10 -2.26 4.03 -1.80
CA ASN A 10 -2.47 3.69 -3.22
C ASN A 10 -3.01 4.89 -4.01
N CYS A 11 -4.14 5.47 -3.58
CA CYS A 11 -4.68 6.66 -4.24
C CYS A 11 -3.67 7.82 -4.25
N ARG A 12 -2.92 8.00 -3.17
CA ARG A 12 -1.90 9.05 -3.07
C ARG A 12 -0.77 8.86 -4.09
N ARG A 13 -0.33 7.62 -4.34
CA ARG A 13 0.65 7.30 -5.40
C ARG A 13 0.14 7.66 -6.79
N ASP A 14 -1.18 7.63 -6.98
CA ASP A 14 -1.86 8.06 -8.21
C ASP A 14 -2.23 9.56 -8.23
N GLY A 15 -1.80 10.34 -7.23
CA GLY A 15 -2.10 11.77 -7.12
C GLY A 15 -3.52 12.09 -6.61
N ILE A 16 -4.24 11.09 -6.09
CA ILE A 16 -5.63 11.23 -5.62
C ILE A 16 -5.66 11.25 -4.09
N ALA A 17 -6.23 12.31 -3.51
CA ALA A 17 -6.43 12.42 -2.08
C ALA A 17 -7.70 11.68 -1.63
N THR A 18 -7.54 10.45 -1.14
CA THR A 18 -8.64 9.62 -0.61
C THR A 18 -8.40 9.31 0.86
N LYS A 19 -9.43 9.44 1.71
CA LYS A 19 -9.35 9.06 3.13
C LYS A 19 -9.10 7.55 3.28
N ALA A 20 -8.15 7.18 4.11
CA ALA A 20 -7.94 5.78 4.49
C ALA A 20 -8.98 5.31 5.51
N SER A 21 -9.33 4.04 5.43
CA SER A 21 -10.27 3.35 6.33
C SER A 21 -9.62 2.21 7.12
N SER A 22 -8.53 1.63 6.61
CA SER A 22 -7.83 0.51 7.23
C SER A 22 -6.32 0.63 7.06
N VAL A 23 -5.55 -0.07 7.91
CA VAL A 23 -4.10 -0.30 7.71
C VAL A 23 -3.94 -1.74 7.25
N ASP A 24 -3.10 -1.97 6.26
CA ASP A 24 -2.85 -3.26 5.66
C ASP A 24 -1.35 -3.56 5.56
N HIS A 25 -1.00 -4.84 5.52
CA HIS A 25 0.37 -5.29 5.32
C HIS A 25 0.74 -5.30 3.84
N ILE A 26 1.87 -4.68 3.48
CA ILE A 26 2.42 -4.71 2.11
C ILE A 26 2.81 -6.14 1.74
N ILE A 27 3.55 -6.82 2.62
CA ILE A 27 3.80 -8.27 2.56
C ILE A 27 2.83 -8.92 3.55
N PRO A 28 1.92 -9.81 3.11
CA PRO A 28 1.01 -10.49 4.02
C PRO A 28 1.75 -11.31 5.08
N LYS A 29 1.19 -11.39 6.30
CA LYS A 29 1.78 -12.20 7.39
C LYS A 29 1.95 -13.67 7.03
N ALA A 30 1.04 -14.22 6.22
CA ALA A 30 1.14 -15.59 5.71
C ALA A 30 2.40 -15.84 4.84
N HIS A 31 3.00 -14.77 4.30
CA HIS A 31 4.21 -14.80 3.49
C HIS A 31 5.42 -14.20 4.20
N GLY A 32 5.38 -14.09 5.54
CA GLY A 32 6.51 -13.62 6.35
C GLY A 32 6.59 -12.10 6.52
N GLY A 33 5.53 -11.36 6.20
CA GLY A 33 5.48 -9.93 6.51
C GLY A 33 5.42 -9.65 8.02
N THR A 34 6.10 -8.58 8.44
CA THR A 34 6.16 -8.12 9.84
C THR A 34 5.12 -7.05 10.12
N ASP A 35 4.87 -6.75 11.40
CA ASP A 35 4.06 -5.60 11.83
C ASP A 35 4.88 -4.29 11.91
N ASP A 36 6.07 -4.25 11.29
CA ASP A 36 6.91 -3.06 11.27
C ASP A 36 6.29 -1.96 10.39
N ASP A 37 6.49 -0.70 10.77
CA ASP A 37 5.90 0.46 10.10
C ASP A 37 6.20 0.54 8.59
N PHE A 38 7.32 0.00 8.14
CA PHE A 38 7.69 -0.04 6.72
C PHE A 38 6.87 -1.06 5.92
N ASN A 39 6.29 -2.07 6.59
CA ASN A 39 5.44 -3.09 5.99
C ASN A 39 3.95 -2.77 6.15
N LEU A 40 3.59 -1.63 6.74
CA LEU A 40 2.19 -1.22 6.96
C LEU A 40 1.84 -0.01 6.13
N GLU A 41 0.68 -0.01 5.47
CA GLU A 41 0.15 1.13 4.73
C GLU A 41 -1.33 1.39 5.00
N SER A 42 -1.72 2.66 5.10
CA SER A 42 -3.12 3.04 5.23
C SER A 42 -3.82 3.02 3.86
N LEU A 43 -4.94 2.30 3.74
CA LEU A 43 -5.71 2.12 2.51
C LEU A 43 -7.18 2.50 2.69
N CYS A 44 -7.83 2.96 1.62
CA CYS A 44 -9.28 3.07 1.55
C CYS A 44 -9.91 1.69 1.26
N TRP A 45 -11.21 1.56 1.50
CA TRP A 45 -11.93 0.29 1.35
C TRP A 45 -11.78 -0.30 -0.06
N THR A 46 -11.91 0.52 -1.11
CA THR A 46 -11.79 0.06 -2.50
C THR A 46 -10.41 -0.50 -2.82
N CYS A 47 -9.34 0.18 -2.38
CA CYS A 47 -7.97 -0.29 -2.56
C CYS A 47 -7.70 -1.55 -1.73
N HIS A 48 -8.17 -1.59 -0.48
CA HIS A 48 -7.96 -2.75 0.40
C HIS A 48 -8.69 -4.01 -0.11
N SER A 49 -9.93 -3.87 -0.59
CA SER A 49 -10.66 -4.97 -1.22
C SER A 49 -9.97 -5.47 -2.50
N LYS A 50 -9.48 -4.54 -3.34
CA LYS A 50 -8.72 -4.89 -4.55
C LYS A 50 -7.41 -5.60 -4.22
N GLU A 51 -6.74 -5.22 -3.14
CA GLU A 51 -5.52 -5.87 -2.68
C GLU A 51 -5.82 -7.31 -2.27
N ASN A 52 -6.84 -7.51 -1.41
CA ASN A 52 -7.25 -8.85 -0.96
C ASN A 52 -7.56 -9.81 -2.12
N SER A 53 -8.19 -9.32 -3.18
CA SER A 53 -8.50 -10.13 -4.38
C SER A 53 -7.28 -10.49 -5.24
N ASN A 54 -6.11 -9.85 -5.04
CA ASN A 54 -4.90 -10.06 -5.84
C ASN A 54 -3.72 -10.64 -5.03
N ARG A 55 -3.94 -11.09 -3.79
CA ARG A 55 -2.86 -11.55 -2.90
C ARG A 55 -2.16 -12.85 -3.35
N GLU A 56 -2.61 -13.48 -4.43
CA GLU A 56 -1.92 -14.61 -5.07
C GLU A 56 -0.62 -14.20 -5.79
N ASN A 57 -0.34 -12.90 -5.94
CA ASN A 57 0.92 -12.42 -6.53
C ASN A 57 1.56 -11.31 -5.66
N PRO A 58 2.52 -11.65 -4.78
CA PRO A 58 3.09 -10.73 -3.78
C PRO A 58 3.97 -9.62 -4.36
N MET A 59 4.15 -9.53 -5.68
CA MET A 59 4.97 -8.51 -6.35
C MET A 59 4.12 -7.44 -7.04
N LYS A 60 3.16 -6.82 -6.35
CA LYS A 60 2.57 -5.59 -6.87
C LYS A 60 3.53 -4.41 -6.69
N SER A 61 4.33 -4.22 -7.73
CA SER A 61 4.86 -2.93 -8.17
C SER A 61 5.54 -2.10 -7.07
N PHE A 62 6.77 -2.46 -6.73
CA PHE A 62 7.80 -1.44 -6.86
C PHE A 62 7.69 -0.94 -8.31
N LYS A 63 6.93 0.13 -8.56
CA LYS A 63 7.19 0.95 -9.74
C LYS A 63 8.60 1.45 -9.50
N LEU A 64 9.58 0.71 -10.01
CA LEU A 64 10.91 1.21 -10.23
C LEU A 64 10.72 2.38 -11.19
N ASN A 65 10.50 3.58 -10.64
CA ASN A 65 10.70 4.81 -11.39
C ASN A 65 12.21 4.93 -11.57
N THR A 66 12.78 4.09 -12.44
CA THR A 66 14.01 4.41 -13.15
C THR A 66 13.62 5.44 -14.21
N LEU A 67 13.38 6.66 -13.76
CA LEU A 67 13.46 7.84 -14.60
C LEU A 67 14.73 8.55 -14.18
N MET A 68 15.73 8.36 -15.03
CA MET A 68 16.97 9.11 -15.17
C MET A 68 17.07 10.35 -14.30
N ALA A 69 17.93 10.28 -13.28
CA ALA A 69 18.63 11.45 -12.79
C ALA A 69 20.06 11.36 -13.35
N PHE A 70 20.50 12.49 -13.93
CA PHE A 70 21.75 12.76 -14.64
C PHE A 70 23.00 12.07 -14.10
#